data_AF-A0AB39Y4S2-F1
#
_entry.id   AF-A0AB39Y4S2-F1
#
_cell.length_a   1.000
_cell.length_b   1.000
_cell.length_c   1.000
_cell.angle_alpha   90.00
_cell.angle_beta   90.00
_cell.angle_gamma   90.00
#
_symmetry.space_group_name_H-M   'P 1'
#
loop_
_entity.id
_entity.type
_entity.pdbx_description
1 polymer ?
#
loop_
_entity_poly.entity_id
_entity_poly.type
_entity_poly.pdbx_seq_one_letter_code
_entity_poly.pdbx_strand_id
1 'polypeptide(L)'
;MLTLHTAELLVPGAGSAALPGGAVLVDGDLIARVGAYGELAAEFPHARVRRWPGVLTPGLLVRGADELLERTYYPDDPYEVTELGADPITGAEALDSLKLTESRWGNSARRATQKLLARGVVAVAGRLTIPAVRTAVVRSGLTLLPPAAAVSPAPPSLDPFAGRDTVEQAFFGILEPGAPARFAAFAAPDPEALLDQGATTCVATVITGRLLHRRR
;
A
#
# COMPACT_ATOMS: atom_id res chain seq x y z
N MET A 1 17.57 -14.59 2.34
CA MET A 1 18.06 -14.37 0.95
C MET A 1 18.08 -12.88 0.73
N LEU A 2 19.25 -12.31 0.46
CA LEU A 2 19.40 -10.88 0.22
C LEU A 2 18.73 -10.48 -1.10
N THR A 3 17.94 -9.40 -1.05
CA THR A 3 17.29 -8.82 -2.24
C THR A 3 17.53 -7.32 -2.28
N LEU A 4 18.07 -6.82 -3.39
CA LEU A 4 18.21 -5.39 -3.67
C LEU A 4 17.00 -4.91 -4.47
N HIS A 5 16.29 -3.91 -3.95
CA HIS A 5 15.27 -3.18 -4.67
C HIS A 5 15.81 -1.79 -5.03
N THR A 6 15.81 -1.44 -6.30
CA THR A 6 16.33 -0.15 -6.80
C THR A 6 15.36 0.46 -7.80
N ALA A 7 15.38 1.80 -7.86
CA ALA A 7 14.64 2.62 -8.81
C ALA A 7 15.47 3.85 -9.20
N GLU A 8 14.99 4.64 -10.15
CA GLU A 8 15.61 5.89 -10.60
C GLU A 8 15.74 6.90 -9.45
N LEU A 9 14.76 6.92 -8.53
CA LEU A 9 14.80 7.72 -7.31
C LEU A 9 14.34 6.91 -6.10
N LEU A 10 15.08 7.01 -5.00
CA LEU A 10 14.68 6.51 -3.70
C LEU A 10 14.33 7.68 -2.77
N VAL A 11 13.14 7.69 -2.20
CA VAL A 11 12.78 8.59 -1.09
C VAL A 11 12.76 7.75 0.19
N PRO A 12 13.71 7.92 1.13
CA PRO A 12 13.77 7.08 2.32
C PRO A 12 12.62 7.29 3.30
N GLY A 13 12.07 8.51 3.38
CA GLY A 13 11.01 8.85 4.32
C GLY A 13 10.75 10.35 4.38
N ALA A 14 9.77 10.75 5.19
CA ALA A 14 9.41 12.16 5.36
C ALA A 14 10.61 12.99 5.84
N GLY A 15 10.87 14.12 5.19
CA GLY A 15 12.00 15.01 5.50
C GLY A 15 13.38 14.41 5.20
N SER A 16 13.46 13.23 4.60
CA SER A 16 14.72 12.61 4.20
C SER A 16 15.12 13.05 2.79
N ALA A 17 16.40 13.32 2.57
CA ALA A 17 16.91 13.62 1.24
C ALA A 17 16.70 12.43 0.29
N ALA A 18 16.16 12.70 -0.89
CA ALA A 18 16.01 11.67 -1.92
C ALA A 18 17.38 11.27 -2.49
N LEU A 19 17.52 9.99 -2.83
CA LEU A 19 18.72 9.37 -3.40
C LEU A 19 18.48 8.98 -4.86
N PRO A 20 19.06 9.72 -5.83
CA PRO A 20 19.09 9.29 -7.23
C PRO A 20 19.81 7.94 -7.38
N GLY A 21 19.21 7.00 -8.10
CA GLY A 21 19.73 5.64 -8.26
C GLY A 21 19.87 4.88 -6.94
N GLY A 22 19.07 5.21 -5.95
CA GLY A 22 19.08 4.58 -4.63
C GLY A 22 18.56 3.14 -4.64
N ALA A 23 18.90 2.41 -3.60
CA ALA A 23 18.46 1.04 -3.38
C ALA A 23 18.25 0.72 -1.90
N VAL A 24 17.37 -0.24 -1.66
CA VAL A 24 17.09 -0.87 -0.37
C VAL A 24 17.54 -2.32 -0.44
N LEU A 25 18.47 -2.72 0.43
CA LEU A 25 18.85 -4.10 0.63
C LEU A 25 17.97 -4.70 1.72
N VAL A 26 17.30 -5.80 1.39
CA VAL A 26 16.41 -6.54 2.30
C VAL A 26 17.06 -7.86 2.66
N ASP A 27 17.08 -8.18 3.96
CA ASP A 27 17.37 -9.52 4.48
C ASP A 27 16.19 -10.04 5.31
N GLY A 28 15.61 -11.16 4.87
CA GLY A 28 14.40 -11.69 5.48
C GLY A 28 13.26 -10.68 5.43
N ASP A 29 12.81 -10.23 6.59
CA ASP A 29 11.75 -9.24 6.78
C ASP A 29 12.25 -7.83 7.14
N LEU A 30 13.56 -7.62 7.22
CA LEU A 30 14.18 -6.36 7.63
C LEU A 30 14.99 -5.71 6.51
N ILE A 31 15.12 -4.39 6.60
CA ILE A 31 16.03 -3.60 5.79
C ILE A 31 17.44 -3.76 6.39
N ALA A 32 18.39 -4.26 5.61
CA ALA A 32 19.77 -4.42 6.04
C ALA A 32 20.61 -3.15 5.77
N ARG A 33 20.37 -2.51 4.61
CA ARG A 33 21.06 -1.29 4.16
C ARG A 33 20.17 -0.46 3.24
N VAL A 34 20.45 0.85 3.22
CA VAL A 34 19.89 1.82 2.26
C VAL A 34 21.05 2.67 1.74
N GLY A 35 21.12 2.92 0.45
CA GLY A 35 22.24 3.64 -0.15
C GLY A 35 22.21 3.65 -1.67
N ALA A 36 23.31 4.05 -2.31
CA ALA A 36 23.43 4.04 -3.76
C ALA A 36 23.45 2.60 -4.29
N TYR A 37 22.74 2.34 -5.40
CA TYR A 37 22.68 1.00 -6.00
C TYR A 37 24.07 0.44 -6.35
N GLY A 38 24.95 1.27 -6.94
CA GLY A 38 26.27 0.82 -7.40
C GLY A 38 27.14 0.29 -6.26
N GLU A 39 27.16 0.99 -5.13
CA GLU A 39 27.92 0.60 -3.94
C GLU A 39 27.35 -0.69 -3.33
N LEU A 40 26.03 -0.74 -3.12
CA LEU A 40 25.38 -1.91 -2.56
C LEU A 40 25.47 -3.14 -3.47
N ALA A 41 25.40 -2.97 -4.78
CA ALA A 41 25.56 -4.07 -5.74
C ALA A 41 27.00 -4.61 -5.77
N ALA A 42 28.00 -3.76 -5.53
CA ALA A 42 29.40 -4.17 -5.43
C ALA A 42 29.69 -4.89 -4.10
N GLU A 43 29.13 -4.40 -2.99
CA GLU A 43 29.27 -5.02 -1.66
C GLU A 43 28.50 -6.36 -1.56
N PHE A 44 27.33 -6.45 -2.20
CA PHE A 44 26.44 -7.62 -2.14
C PHE A 44 26.18 -8.23 -3.54
N PRO A 45 27.21 -8.74 -4.25
CA PRO A 45 27.09 -9.20 -5.64
C PRO A 45 26.16 -10.41 -5.82
N HIS A 46 25.88 -11.14 -4.74
CA HIS A 46 24.98 -12.30 -4.74
C HIS A 46 23.52 -11.94 -4.43
N ALA A 47 23.23 -10.69 -4.06
CA ALA A 47 21.87 -10.27 -3.75
C ALA A 47 21.00 -10.32 -5.02
N ARG A 48 19.79 -10.85 -4.89
CA ARG A 48 18.83 -10.84 -6.00
C ARG A 48 18.45 -9.38 -6.31
N VAL A 49 18.68 -8.93 -7.54
CA VAL A 49 18.34 -7.56 -7.93
C VAL A 49 16.93 -7.47 -8.51
N ARG A 50 16.17 -6.47 -8.07
CA ARG A 50 14.87 -6.06 -8.61
C ARG A 50 14.93 -4.57 -8.94
N ARG A 51 14.76 -4.26 -10.22
CA ARG A 51 14.71 -2.89 -10.74
C ARG A 51 13.26 -2.50 -10.99
N TRP A 52 12.87 -1.34 -10.49
CA TRP A 52 11.55 -0.76 -10.67
C TRP A 52 11.69 0.57 -11.40
N PRO A 53 10.75 0.93 -12.27
CA PRO A 53 10.70 2.27 -12.84
C PRO A 53 10.23 3.29 -11.80
N GLY A 54 10.67 4.53 -11.97
CA GLY A 54 10.26 5.72 -11.24
C GLY A 54 10.82 5.81 -9.83
N VAL A 55 9.92 5.87 -8.84
CA VAL A 55 10.24 6.22 -7.46
C VAL A 55 10.00 5.04 -6.53
N LEU A 56 10.94 4.78 -5.62
CA LEU A 56 10.79 3.88 -4.48
C LEU A 56 10.61 4.69 -3.19
N THR A 57 9.58 4.38 -2.41
CA THR A 57 9.21 5.11 -1.17
C THR A 57 8.90 4.13 -0.03
N PRO A 58 8.78 4.59 1.24
CA PRO A 58 8.05 3.81 2.24
C PRO A 58 6.69 3.38 1.72
N GLY A 59 6.17 2.28 2.28
CA GLY A 59 4.82 1.84 1.98
C GLY A 59 3.81 2.87 2.50
N LEU A 60 2.59 2.85 1.96
CA LEU A 60 1.60 3.88 2.24
C LEU A 60 0.62 3.48 3.36
N LEU A 61 0.11 4.47 4.07
CA LEU A 61 -0.95 4.35 5.08
C LEU A 61 -2.28 4.88 4.53
N VAL A 62 -3.31 4.05 4.56
CA VAL A 62 -4.70 4.50 4.36
C VAL A 62 -5.41 4.67 5.69
N ARG A 63 -6.17 5.75 5.85
CA ARG A 63 -7.01 6.03 7.02
C ARG A 63 -8.48 5.78 6.68
N GLY A 64 -9.30 5.53 7.68
CA GLY A 64 -10.74 5.23 7.49
C GLY A 64 -10.97 3.81 6.99
N ALA A 65 -10.24 2.84 7.54
CA ALA A 65 -10.35 1.43 7.16
C ALA A 65 -11.77 0.88 7.37
N ASP A 66 -12.49 1.34 8.39
CA ASP A 66 -13.89 1.02 8.65
C ASP A 66 -14.81 1.49 7.51
N GLU A 67 -14.63 2.72 7.03
CA GLU A 67 -15.41 3.22 5.89
C GLU A 67 -15.13 2.41 4.62
N LEU A 68 -13.85 2.16 4.33
CA LEU A 68 -13.42 1.50 3.10
C LEU A 68 -13.65 -0.02 3.11
N LEU A 69 -13.70 -0.68 4.27
CA LEU A 69 -13.73 -2.14 4.35
C LEU A 69 -15.01 -2.72 4.99
N GLU A 70 -15.75 -1.92 5.77
CA GLU A 70 -17.00 -2.33 6.44
C GLU A 70 -18.21 -1.49 6.04
N ARG A 71 -18.01 -0.31 5.43
CA ARG A 71 -19.09 0.58 4.94
C ARG A 71 -19.02 0.80 3.44
N THR A 72 -18.22 -0.02 2.76
CA THR A 72 -18.12 -0.08 1.30
C THR A 72 -18.12 -1.54 0.86
N TYR A 73 -19.03 -1.89 -0.04
CA TYR A 73 -19.07 -3.21 -0.67
C TYR A 73 -18.44 -3.14 -2.06
N TYR A 74 -17.50 -4.05 -2.35
CA TYR A 74 -16.88 -4.18 -3.66
C TYR A 74 -17.46 -5.44 -4.33
N PRO A 75 -18.29 -5.31 -5.38
CA PRO A 75 -18.82 -6.45 -6.12
C PRO A 75 -17.71 -7.35 -6.69
N ASP A 76 -17.98 -8.66 -6.72
CA ASP A 76 -17.11 -9.67 -7.33
C ASP A 76 -17.26 -9.70 -8.86
N ASP A 77 -16.14 -9.64 -9.59
CA ASP A 77 -16.10 -9.77 -11.05
C ASP A 77 -15.66 -11.21 -11.41
N PRO A 78 -16.43 -11.98 -12.21
CA PRO A 78 -17.62 -11.58 -12.97
C PRO A 78 -18.97 -11.84 -12.28
N TYR A 79 -18.98 -12.43 -11.08
CA TYR A 79 -20.17 -13.07 -10.53
C TYR A 79 -21.27 -12.11 -10.04
N GLU A 80 -20.90 -10.94 -9.54
CA GLU A 80 -21.83 -9.95 -8.99
C GLU A 80 -21.92 -8.68 -9.85
N VAL A 81 -20.91 -8.40 -10.67
CA VAL A 81 -20.84 -7.16 -11.47
C VAL A 81 -21.99 -7.02 -12.46
N THR A 82 -22.49 -8.12 -13.04
CA THR A 82 -23.65 -8.07 -13.96
C THR A 82 -24.92 -7.56 -13.28
N GLU A 83 -25.12 -7.86 -12.00
CA GLU A 83 -26.32 -7.48 -11.25
C GLU A 83 -26.13 -6.18 -10.47
N LEU A 84 -24.97 -6.03 -9.81
CA LEU A 84 -24.70 -4.95 -8.86
C LEU A 84 -23.91 -3.78 -9.47
N GLY A 85 -23.37 -3.95 -10.68
CA GLY A 85 -22.40 -3.03 -11.28
C GLY A 85 -20.97 -3.26 -10.78
N ALA A 86 -20.02 -2.59 -11.43
CA ALA A 86 -18.59 -2.70 -11.10
C ALA A 86 -18.14 -1.72 -10.00
N ASP A 87 -18.94 -0.69 -9.75
CA ASP A 87 -18.59 0.37 -8.82
C ASP A 87 -18.77 -0.07 -7.36
N PRO A 88 -17.95 0.46 -6.44
CA PRO A 88 -18.16 0.22 -5.02
C PRO A 88 -19.52 0.74 -4.56
N ILE A 89 -20.25 -0.08 -3.80
CA ILE A 89 -21.54 0.29 -3.21
C ILE A 89 -21.29 0.86 -1.82
N THR A 90 -21.81 2.06 -1.56
CA THR A 90 -21.68 2.78 -0.29
C THR A 90 -23.06 3.26 0.18
N GLY A 91 -23.14 3.71 1.44
CA GLY A 91 -24.38 4.20 2.03
C GLY A 91 -25.17 3.12 2.75
N ALA A 92 -25.71 3.46 3.93
CA ALA A 92 -26.34 2.50 4.82
C ALA A 92 -27.54 1.79 4.19
N GLU A 93 -28.43 2.54 3.52
CA GLU A 93 -29.63 1.97 2.89
C GLU A 93 -29.29 0.97 1.76
N ALA A 94 -28.34 1.33 0.90
CA ALA A 94 -27.90 0.46 -0.18
C ALA A 94 -27.27 -0.83 0.38
N LEU A 95 -26.40 -0.72 1.38
CA LEU A 95 -25.78 -1.89 2.01
C LEU A 95 -26.78 -2.78 2.76
N ASP A 96 -27.75 -2.18 3.45
CA ASP A 96 -28.81 -2.91 4.15
C ASP A 96 -29.73 -3.67 3.19
N SER A 97 -29.89 -3.18 1.96
CA SER A 97 -30.67 -3.85 0.91
C SER A 97 -29.99 -5.14 0.40
N LEU A 98 -28.65 -5.20 0.44
CA LEU A 98 -27.87 -6.34 -0.05
C LEU A 98 -27.92 -7.57 0.88
N LYS A 99 -28.41 -7.40 2.12
CA LYS A 99 -28.49 -8.47 3.14
C LYS A 99 -27.19 -9.28 3.24
N LEU A 100 -26.06 -8.57 3.32
CA LEU A 100 -24.73 -9.15 3.27
C LEU A 100 -24.48 -10.09 4.46
N THR A 101 -24.07 -11.32 4.14
CA THR A 101 -23.54 -12.24 5.15
C THR A 101 -22.12 -11.84 5.54
N GLU A 102 -21.65 -12.28 6.70
CA GLU A 102 -20.26 -12.06 7.12
C GLU A 102 -19.25 -12.59 6.08
N SER A 103 -19.54 -13.71 5.42
CA SER A 103 -18.68 -14.23 4.36
C SER A 103 -18.59 -13.29 3.14
N ARG A 104 -19.70 -12.64 2.75
CA ARG A 104 -19.69 -11.66 1.66
C ARG A 104 -18.89 -10.42 2.05
N TRP A 105 -19.01 -9.96 3.30
CA TRP A 105 -18.15 -8.91 3.83
C TRP A 105 -16.67 -9.28 3.79
N GLY A 106 -16.32 -10.49 4.21
CA GLY A 106 -14.94 -10.99 4.12
C GLY A 106 -14.41 -11.05 2.68
N ASN A 107 -15.23 -11.47 1.71
CA ASN A 107 -14.85 -11.50 0.30
C ASN A 107 -14.66 -10.10 -0.29
N SER A 108 -15.58 -9.18 0.00
CA SER A 108 -15.47 -7.76 -0.35
C SER A 108 -14.18 -7.15 0.19
N ALA A 109 -13.88 -7.38 1.48
CA ALA A 109 -12.65 -6.89 2.10
C ALA A 109 -11.39 -7.48 1.44
N ARG A 110 -11.38 -8.75 1.06
CA ARG A 110 -10.24 -9.33 0.31
C ARG A 110 -10.00 -8.57 -1.00
N ARG A 111 -11.05 -8.29 -1.79
CA ARG A 111 -10.93 -7.49 -3.02
C ARG A 111 -10.41 -6.08 -2.72
N ALA A 112 -10.91 -5.43 -1.69
CA ALA A 112 -10.44 -4.13 -1.25
C ALA A 112 -8.95 -4.14 -0.86
N THR A 113 -8.52 -5.15 -0.08
CA THR A 113 -7.09 -5.29 0.29
C THR A 113 -6.20 -5.50 -0.92
N GLN A 114 -6.65 -6.22 -1.96
CA GLN A 114 -5.91 -6.33 -3.22
C GLN A 114 -5.80 -4.97 -3.93
N LYS A 115 -6.87 -4.18 -3.96
CA LYS A 115 -6.86 -2.81 -4.50
C LYS A 115 -5.92 -1.88 -3.73
N LEU A 116 -5.83 -2.04 -2.41
CA LEU A 116 -4.90 -1.30 -1.53
C LEU A 116 -3.44 -1.72 -1.77
N LEU A 117 -3.17 -3.03 -1.82
CA LEU A 117 -1.84 -3.55 -2.16
C LEU A 117 -1.39 -3.08 -3.55
N ALA A 118 -2.31 -2.99 -4.51
CA ALA A 118 -2.05 -2.43 -5.85
C ALA A 118 -1.83 -0.91 -5.87
N ARG A 119 -1.86 -0.24 -4.71
CA ARG A 119 -1.63 1.19 -4.51
C ARG A 119 -0.49 1.47 -3.54
N GLY A 120 0.41 0.50 -3.33
CA GLY A 120 1.55 0.68 -2.43
C GLY A 120 1.21 0.66 -0.94
N VAL A 121 -0.04 0.34 -0.57
CA VAL A 121 -0.50 0.39 0.82
C VAL A 121 0.07 -0.80 1.60
N VAL A 122 0.63 -0.52 2.76
CA VAL A 122 1.19 -1.52 3.69
C VAL A 122 0.54 -1.48 5.07
N ALA A 123 -0.20 -0.41 5.35
CA ALA A 123 -0.91 -0.22 6.61
C ALA A 123 -2.28 0.46 6.38
N VAL A 124 -3.24 0.12 7.24
CA VAL A 124 -4.54 0.75 7.30
C VAL A 124 -4.85 1.16 8.75
N ALA A 125 -5.50 2.30 8.95
CA ALA A 125 -5.94 2.78 10.26
C ALA A 125 -7.46 2.87 10.31
N GLY A 126 -8.06 2.26 11.33
CA GLY A 126 -9.51 2.28 11.54
C GLY A 126 -9.98 1.21 12.52
N ARG A 127 -11.28 1.21 12.84
CA ARG A 127 -11.87 0.25 13.78
C ARG A 127 -12.72 -0.76 13.02
N LEU A 128 -12.12 -1.91 12.72
CA LEU A 128 -12.84 -3.03 12.14
C LEU A 128 -13.61 -3.79 13.24
N THR A 129 -14.87 -4.06 12.99
CA THR A 129 -15.80 -4.77 13.90
C THR A 129 -16.21 -6.13 13.36
N ILE A 130 -16.20 -6.34 12.06
CA ILE A 130 -16.57 -7.60 11.40
C ILE A 130 -15.37 -8.56 11.41
N PRO A 131 -15.46 -9.75 12.05
CA PRO A 131 -14.33 -10.66 12.19
C PRO A 131 -13.73 -11.13 10.86
N ALA A 132 -14.57 -11.46 9.87
CA ALA A 132 -14.10 -11.83 8.54
C ALA A 132 -13.33 -10.70 7.81
N VAL A 133 -13.70 -9.44 8.03
CA VAL A 133 -13.01 -8.27 7.45
C VAL A 133 -11.63 -8.09 8.09
N ARG A 134 -11.55 -8.16 9.43
CA ARG A 134 -10.26 -8.15 10.15
C ARG A 134 -9.34 -9.27 9.68
N THR A 135 -9.89 -10.47 9.49
CA THR A 135 -9.15 -11.63 8.98
C THR A 135 -8.62 -11.39 7.57
N ALA A 136 -9.41 -10.77 6.69
CA ALA A 136 -8.97 -10.43 5.34
C ALA A 136 -7.78 -9.46 5.36
N VAL A 137 -7.82 -8.41 6.20
CA VAL A 137 -6.73 -7.44 6.36
C VAL A 137 -5.46 -8.13 6.86
N VAL A 138 -5.53 -8.86 7.98
CA VAL A 138 -4.34 -9.51 8.57
C VAL A 138 -3.73 -10.52 7.59
N ARG A 139 -4.55 -11.33 6.90
CA ARG A 139 -4.05 -12.34 5.95
C ARG A 139 -3.48 -11.74 4.66
N SER A 140 -3.86 -10.52 4.31
CA SER A 140 -3.25 -9.79 3.19
C SER A 140 -1.85 -9.26 3.51
N GLY A 141 -1.44 -9.27 4.78
CA GLY A 141 -0.15 -8.74 5.24
C GLY A 141 -0.19 -7.27 5.66
N LEU A 142 -1.31 -6.57 5.47
CA LEU A 142 -1.47 -5.18 5.90
C LEU A 142 -1.40 -5.06 7.43
N THR A 143 -0.73 -4.02 7.90
CA THR A 143 -0.75 -3.64 9.33
C THR A 143 -2.06 -2.93 9.65
N LEU A 144 -2.81 -3.40 10.64
CA LEU A 144 -3.99 -2.71 11.16
C LEU A 144 -3.61 -1.85 12.36
N LEU A 145 -3.77 -0.54 12.22
CA LEU A 145 -3.52 0.45 13.26
C LEU A 145 -4.83 0.91 13.90
N PRO A 146 -4.81 1.37 15.16
CA PRO A 146 -5.96 2.03 15.74
C PRO A 146 -6.36 3.27 14.90
N PRO A 147 -7.62 3.72 15.00
CA PRO A 147 -8.02 4.99 14.39
C PRO A 147 -7.09 6.10 14.86
N ALA A 148 -6.50 6.83 13.92
CA ALA A 148 -5.76 8.03 14.23
C ALA A 148 -6.73 9.21 14.40
N ALA A 149 -6.34 10.22 15.18
CA ALA A 149 -7.09 11.47 15.23
C ALA A 149 -7.29 12.02 13.81
N ALA A 150 -8.48 12.59 13.54
CA ALA A 150 -8.80 13.14 12.23
C ALA A 150 -7.83 14.29 11.91
N VAL A 151 -6.91 14.04 10.97
CA VAL A 151 -5.93 15.05 10.50
C VAL A 151 -6.51 15.85 9.31
N SER A 152 -7.50 15.31 8.59
CA SER A 152 -8.10 15.95 7.43
C SER A 152 -9.61 15.70 7.39
N PRO A 153 -10.42 16.68 6.96
CA PRO A 153 -11.86 16.53 6.74
C PRO A 153 -12.19 15.76 5.46
N ALA A 154 -11.20 15.38 4.64
CA ALA A 154 -11.43 14.66 3.40
C ALA A 154 -12.02 13.26 3.66
N PRO A 155 -12.97 12.80 2.81
CA PRO A 155 -13.53 11.45 2.93
C PRO A 155 -12.44 10.39 2.76
N PRO A 156 -12.56 9.23 3.42
CA PRO A 156 -11.66 8.09 3.20
C PRO A 156 -11.59 7.73 1.71
N SER A 157 -10.38 7.45 1.24
CA SER A 157 -10.10 7.12 -0.16
C SER A 157 -9.22 5.88 -0.24
N LEU A 158 -9.42 5.06 -1.27
CA LEU A 158 -8.48 4.00 -1.63
C LEU A 158 -7.14 4.57 -2.08
N ASP A 159 -7.11 5.82 -2.55
CA ASP A 159 -5.87 6.51 -2.89
C ASP A 159 -5.29 7.22 -1.65
N PRO A 160 -4.11 6.79 -1.16
CA PRO A 160 -3.48 7.41 0.01
C PRO A 160 -3.05 8.86 -0.19
N PHE A 161 -2.86 9.30 -1.44
CA PHE A 161 -2.46 10.67 -1.79
C PHE A 161 -3.64 11.64 -1.92
N ALA A 162 -4.87 11.13 -1.97
CA ALA A 162 -6.06 11.98 -2.11
C ALA A 162 -6.18 12.98 -0.94
N GLY A 163 -6.28 14.27 -1.28
CA GLY A 163 -6.44 15.35 -0.30
C GLY A 163 -5.21 15.58 0.58
N ARG A 164 -4.01 15.22 0.09
CA ARG A 164 -2.71 15.49 0.74
C ARG A 164 -2.03 16.67 0.08
N ASP A 165 -1.30 17.43 0.90
CA ASP A 165 -0.48 18.55 0.41
C ASP A 165 0.92 18.07 0.00
N THR A 166 1.40 16.99 0.62
CA THR A 166 2.69 16.38 0.30
C THR A 166 2.58 14.85 0.32
N VAL A 167 3.39 14.17 -0.50
CA VAL A 167 3.42 12.70 -0.55
C VAL A 167 3.80 12.06 0.77
N GLU A 168 4.63 12.75 1.54
CA GLU A 168 5.18 12.27 2.81
C GLU A 168 4.08 12.03 3.85
N GLN A 169 2.97 12.77 3.77
CA GLN A 169 1.79 12.59 4.63
C GLN A 169 1.15 11.20 4.48
N ALA A 170 1.40 10.51 3.35
CA ALA A 170 0.92 9.15 3.09
C ALA A 170 1.91 8.07 3.52
N PHE A 171 3.17 8.39 3.84
CA PHE A 171 4.19 7.39 4.17
C PHE A 171 3.90 6.70 5.50
N PHE A 172 4.20 5.40 5.53
CA PHE A 172 4.16 4.57 6.74
C PHE A 172 5.57 4.11 7.11
N GLY A 173 6.21 4.89 7.98
CA GLY A 173 7.56 4.63 8.48
C GLY A 173 8.65 5.27 7.63
N ILE A 174 9.87 4.78 7.82
CA ILE A 174 11.09 5.23 7.16
C ILE A 174 11.91 4.01 6.71
N LEU A 175 12.63 4.16 5.61
CA LEU A 175 13.52 3.14 5.06
C LEU A 175 14.91 3.33 5.65
N GLU A 176 15.20 2.60 6.71
CA GLU A 176 16.48 2.62 7.41
C GLU A 176 16.89 1.21 7.86
N PRO A 177 18.19 0.95 8.07
CA PRO A 177 18.65 -0.33 8.58
C PRO A 177 17.95 -0.76 9.87
N GLY A 178 17.50 -2.00 9.94
CA GLY A 178 16.76 -2.57 11.08
C GLY A 178 15.26 -2.36 11.03
N ALA A 179 14.74 -1.47 10.17
CA ALA A 179 13.31 -1.29 10.00
C ALA A 179 12.68 -2.46 9.22
N PRO A 180 11.37 -2.76 9.43
CA PRO A 180 10.65 -3.74 8.62
C PRO A 180 10.69 -3.35 7.13
N ALA A 181 10.95 -4.33 6.26
CA ALA A 181 10.96 -4.13 4.81
C ALA A 181 9.53 -3.90 4.28
N ARG A 182 9.07 -2.66 4.36
CA ARG A 182 7.74 -2.18 3.94
C ARG A 182 7.88 -0.96 3.04
N PHE A 183 7.81 -1.18 1.74
CA PHE A 183 8.01 -0.14 0.74
C PHE A 183 7.20 -0.40 -0.52
N ALA A 184 7.04 0.64 -1.32
CA ALA A 184 6.37 0.57 -2.60
C ALA A 184 7.21 1.25 -3.68
N ALA A 185 7.02 0.81 -4.92
CA ALA A 185 7.60 1.46 -6.09
C ALA A 185 6.49 1.91 -7.03
N PHE A 186 6.67 3.07 -7.64
CA PHE A 186 5.69 3.75 -8.48
C PHE A 186 6.31 4.17 -9.81
N ALA A 187 5.65 3.86 -10.91
CA ALA A 187 6.02 4.33 -12.24
C ALA A 187 5.61 5.81 -12.42
N ALA A 188 6.26 6.69 -11.66
CA ALA A 188 6.12 8.14 -11.70
C ALA A 188 7.50 8.78 -11.90
N PRO A 189 7.60 9.94 -12.56
CA PRO A 189 8.88 10.59 -12.83
C PRO A 189 9.58 11.12 -11.57
N ASP A 190 8.80 11.57 -10.60
CA ASP A 190 9.25 12.12 -9.32
C ASP A 190 8.15 11.93 -8.25
N PRO A 191 8.44 12.22 -6.97
CA PRO A 191 7.47 12.02 -5.90
C PRO A 191 6.26 12.94 -6.04
N GLU A 192 6.44 14.21 -6.42
CA GLU A 192 5.35 15.19 -6.51
C GLU A 192 4.28 14.76 -7.51
N ALA A 193 4.67 14.14 -8.63
CA ALA A 193 3.74 13.60 -9.62
C ALA A 193 2.76 12.55 -9.05
N LEU A 194 3.05 11.94 -7.89
CA LEU A 194 2.15 10.99 -7.23
C LEU A 194 0.90 11.66 -6.65
N LEU A 195 0.95 12.95 -6.33
CA LEU A 195 -0.22 13.70 -5.86
C LEU A 195 -1.27 13.86 -6.96
N ASP A 196 -0.82 14.10 -8.20
CA ASP A 196 -1.69 14.29 -9.36
C ASP A 196 -2.13 12.97 -10.00
N GLN A 197 -1.20 12.02 -10.15
CA GLN A 197 -1.45 10.75 -10.83
C GLN A 197 -2.08 9.69 -9.91
N GLY A 198 -1.95 9.89 -8.60
CA GLY A 198 -2.44 8.98 -7.59
C GLY A 198 -1.65 7.68 -7.48
N ALA A 199 -2.00 6.87 -6.49
CA ALA A 199 -1.27 5.66 -6.15
C ALA A 199 -1.47 4.49 -7.14
N THR A 200 -2.31 4.65 -8.17
CA THR A 200 -2.52 3.62 -9.21
C THR A 200 -1.32 3.41 -10.13
N THR A 201 -0.33 4.31 -10.07
CA THR A 201 0.99 4.18 -10.69
C THR A 201 1.89 3.16 -9.99
N CYS A 202 1.46 2.59 -8.85
CA CYS A 202 2.21 1.57 -8.14
C CYS A 202 2.49 0.35 -9.05
N VAL A 203 3.74 -0.09 -9.04
CA VAL A 203 4.22 -1.27 -9.77
C VAL A 203 4.67 -2.39 -8.84
N ALA A 204 4.95 -2.09 -7.58
CA ALA A 204 5.34 -3.09 -6.59
C ALA A 204 5.00 -2.65 -5.17
N THR A 205 4.55 -3.60 -4.36
CA THR A 205 4.36 -3.42 -2.90
C THR A 205 5.05 -4.55 -2.18
N VAL A 206 5.94 -4.21 -1.27
CA VAL A 206 6.70 -5.15 -0.45
C VAL A 206 6.28 -4.99 1.01
N ILE A 207 5.98 -6.10 1.66
CA ILE A 207 5.70 -6.16 3.10
C ILE A 207 6.52 -7.31 3.68
N THR A 208 7.27 -7.03 4.75
CA THR A 208 8.15 -8.00 5.42
C THR A 208 9.02 -8.77 4.43
N GLY A 209 9.59 -8.03 3.46
CA GLY A 209 10.49 -8.53 2.42
C GLY A 209 9.80 -9.37 1.33
N ARG A 210 8.49 -9.57 1.42
CA ARG A 210 7.69 -10.30 0.42
C ARG A 210 7.07 -9.34 -0.57
N LEU A 211 7.25 -9.61 -1.87
CA LEU A 211 6.56 -8.89 -2.94
C LEU A 211 5.09 -9.33 -3.01
N LEU A 212 4.19 -8.53 -2.43
CA LEU A 212 2.76 -8.84 -2.32
C LEU A 212 1.93 -8.26 -3.46
N HIS A 213 2.41 -7.20 -4.10
CA HIS A 213 1.88 -6.71 -5.36
C HIS A 213 3.02 -6.56 -6.37
N ARG A 214 2.73 -6.91 -7.63
CA ARG A 214 3.57 -6.60 -8.78
C ARG A 214 2.67 -6.35 -9.99
N ARG A 215 2.77 -5.16 -10.58
CA ARG A 215 2.17 -4.88 -11.88
C ARG A 215 3.02 -5.55 -12.97
N ARG A 216 2.35 -6.25 -13.89
CA ARG A 216 2.99 -6.89 -15.03
C ARG A 216 3.27 -5.87 -16.13
#